data_AF-A0A6P4YBR2-F1
#
_entry.id   AF-A0A6P4YBR2-F1
#
_cell.length_a   1.000
_cell.length_b   1.000
_cell.length_c   1.000
_cell.angle_alpha   90.00
_cell.angle_beta   90.00
_cell.angle_gamma   90.00
#
_symmetry.space_group_name_H-M   'P 1'
#
loop_
_entity.id
_entity.type
_entity.pdbx_description
1 polymer ?
#
loop_
_entity_poly.entity_id
_entity_poly.type
_entity_poly.pdbx_seq_one_letter_code
_entity_poly.pdbx_strand_id
1 'polypeptide(L)'
;MPSTTGQLYQQIGRAGRKGDPAHAVLFFNKPDWCTDGPMKDLFKADCLRQKLLHQLGQEGQENQDRCCSVHSDDDSCIFTQVTEGPERNTKRRKPRLKRRQDTNNEEELKSQLYRLRDQWYELRPELVFIGPCGIMSDDTLNRIAKDCHSIHTCEDLKLVKGITNMSINNLETIIATIDRLIPEQNTKKNRRPVLRDVTNLNQ
;
A
#
# COMPACT_ATOMS: atom_id res chain seq x y z
N MET A 1 -6.28 -7.80 -10.81
CA MET A 1 -6.24 -7.94 -12.28
C MET A 1 -6.85 -6.69 -12.91
N PRO A 2 -6.26 -6.12 -13.98
CA PRO A 2 -6.88 -5.02 -14.72
C PRO A 2 -8.26 -5.46 -15.24
N SER A 3 -9.25 -4.57 -15.22
CA SER A 3 -10.63 -4.93 -15.55
C SER A 3 -10.88 -4.97 -17.05
N THR A 4 -10.03 -4.33 -17.86
CA THR A 4 -10.09 -4.34 -19.32
C THR A 4 -8.70 -4.43 -19.94
N THR A 5 -8.61 -4.92 -21.18
CA THR A 5 -7.39 -4.93 -21.98
C THR A 5 -6.79 -3.53 -22.15
N GLY A 6 -7.63 -2.51 -22.35
CA GLY A 6 -7.15 -1.13 -22.49
C GLY A 6 -6.44 -0.62 -21.24
N GLN A 7 -6.93 -0.97 -20.05
CA GLN A 7 -6.24 -0.65 -18.80
C GLN A 7 -4.90 -1.37 -18.67
N LEU A 8 -4.87 -2.66 -19.04
CA LEU A 8 -3.62 -3.42 -19.07
C LEU A 8 -2.60 -2.74 -19.98
N TYR A 9 -2.98 -2.42 -21.22
CA TYR A 9 -2.11 -1.77 -22.20
C TYR A 9 -1.54 -0.44 -21.68
N GLN A 10 -2.38 0.41 -21.08
CA GLN A 10 -1.94 1.67 -20.49
C GLN A 10 -1.02 1.49 -19.28
N GLN A 11 -1.22 0.44 -18.48
CA GLN A 11 -0.40 0.17 -17.31
C GLN A 11 0.98 -0.36 -17.71
N ILE A 12 1.05 -1.32 -18.64
CA ILE A 12 2.32 -1.87 -19.13
C ILE A 12 3.08 -0.85 -19.98
N GLY A 13 2.39 -0.04 -20.78
CA GLY A 13 3.00 1.00 -21.64
C GLY A 13 3.60 2.20 -20.89
N ARG A 14 3.46 2.24 -19.55
CA ARG A 14 4.18 3.21 -18.71
C ARG A 14 5.59 2.75 -18.34
N ALA A 15 5.85 1.45 -18.42
CA ALA A 15 7.19 0.91 -18.26
C ALA A 15 8.03 1.25 -19.50
N GLY A 16 9.32 1.53 -19.34
CA GLY A 16 10.21 1.77 -20.48
C GLY A 16 9.99 3.09 -21.23
N ARG A 17 9.31 4.08 -20.65
CA ARG A 17 9.08 5.42 -21.27
C ARG A 17 10.35 6.14 -21.75
N LYS A 18 11.52 5.74 -21.25
CA LYS A 18 12.82 6.28 -21.65
C LYS A 18 13.42 5.59 -22.89
N GLY A 19 12.74 4.60 -23.47
CA GLY A 19 13.23 3.81 -24.60
C GLY A 19 14.01 2.56 -24.20
N ASP A 20 14.34 2.41 -22.91
CA ASP A 20 15.02 1.22 -22.40
C ASP A 20 14.10 -0.01 -22.36
N PRO A 21 14.60 -1.22 -22.66
CA PRO A 21 13.85 -2.45 -22.51
C PRO A 21 13.31 -2.60 -21.09
N ALA A 22 11.99 -2.79 -20.96
CA ALA A 22 11.32 -2.95 -19.69
C ALA A 22 10.45 -4.20 -19.69
N HIS A 23 10.37 -4.86 -18.54
CA HIS A 23 9.59 -6.08 -18.38
C HIS A 23 8.30 -5.78 -17.62
N ALA A 24 7.17 -6.25 -18.16
CA ALA A 24 5.88 -6.22 -17.49
C ALA A 24 5.48 -7.64 -17.13
N VAL A 25 5.33 -7.92 -15.84
CA VAL A 25 4.96 -9.26 -15.33
C VAL A 25 3.53 -9.25 -14.83
N LEU A 26 2.72 -10.19 -15.32
CA LEU A 26 1.34 -10.38 -14.90
C LEU A 26 1.22 -11.60 -14.00
N PHE A 27 0.93 -11.36 -12.71
CA PHE A 27 0.63 -12.42 -11.76
C PHE A 27 -0.87 -12.71 -11.76
N PHE A 28 -1.26 -13.95 -12.08
CA PHE A 28 -2.64 -14.42 -12.05
C PHE A 28 -2.75 -15.75 -11.28
N ASN A 29 -3.90 -16.00 -10.65
CA ASN A 29 -4.21 -17.28 -10.02
C ASN A 29 -5.28 -18.04 -10.83
N LYS A 30 -5.34 -19.38 -10.68
CA LYS A 30 -6.34 -20.24 -11.34
C LYS A 30 -7.81 -19.73 -11.28
N PRO A 31 -8.34 -19.17 -10.17
CA PRO A 31 -9.70 -18.62 -10.15
C PRO A 31 -9.88 -17.40 -11.08
N ASP A 32 -8.82 -16.66 -11.43
CA ASP A 32 -8.89 -15.50 -12.33
C ASP A 32 -9.11 -15.92 -13.80
N TRP A 33 -8.91 -17.20 -14.15
CA TRP A 33 -9.16 -17.77 -15.48
C TRP A 33 -10.65 -18.08 -15.73
N CYS A 34 -11.43 -18.19 -14.65
CA CYS A 34 -12.83 -18.64 -14.68
C CYS A 34 -13.84 -17.49 -14.70
N THR A 35 -13.42 -16.24 -14.53
CA THR A 35 -14.28 -15.08 -14.74
C THR A 35 -14.40 -14.79 -16.24
N ASP A 36 -15.59 -14.95 -16.80
CA ASP A 36 -15.89 -14.55 -18.17
C ASP A 36 -15.67 -13.03 -18.32
N GLY A 37 -14.56 -12.69 -18.97
CA GLY A 37 -14.11 -11.32 -19.12
C GLY A 37 -13.12 -11.18 -20.26
N PRO A 38 -12.89 -9.95 -20.76
CA PRO A 38 -12.12 -9.66 -21.97
C PRO A 38 -10.64 -10.09 -21.90
N MET A 39 -10.17 -10.44 -20.70
CA MET A 39 -8.81 -10.90 -20.42
C MET A 39 -8.60 -12.40 -20.66
N LYS A 40 -9.66 -13.21 -20.72
CA LYS A 40 -9.57 -14.68 -20.88
C LYS A 40 -8.90 -15.07 -22.20
N ASP A 41 -9.21 -14.34 -23.27
CA ASP A 41 -8.68 -14.60 -24.61
C ASP A 41 -7.24 -14.12 -24.78
N LEU A 42 -6.78 -13.23 -23.89
CA LEU A 42 -5.41 -12.73 -23.90
C LEU A 42 -4.44 -13.82 -23.42
N PHE A 43 -4.83 -14.62 -22.43
CA PHE A 43 -3.98 -15.67 -21.85
C PHE A 43 -3.90 -16.95 -22.69
N LYS A 44 -4.75 -17.08 -23.71
CA LYS A 44 -4.76 -18.23 -24.63
C LYS A 44 -4.04 -17.96 -25.96
N ALA A 45 -3.51 -16.75 -26.14
CA ALA A 45 -2.91 -16.35 -27.41
C ALA A 45 -1.43 -16.76 -27.49
N ASP A 46 -1.00 -17.19 -28.68
CA ASP A 46 0.39 -17.52 -29.00
C ASP A 46 1.32 -16.28 -28.94
N CYS A 47 0.75 -15.07 -29.02
CA CYS A 47 1.49 -13.82 -28.86
C CYS A 47 0.65 -12.78 -28.12
N LEU A 48 1.11 -12.36 -26.94
CA LEU A 48 0.42 -11.35 -26.12
C LEU A 48 0.36 -9.99 -26.81
N ARG A 49 1.40 -9.59 -27.56
CA ARG A 49 1.42 -8.31 -28.28
C ARG A 49 0.42 -8.29 -29.42
N GLN A 50 0.40 -9.33 -30.28
CA GLN A 50 -0.55 -9.38 -31.38
C GLN A 50 -1.98 -9.33 -30.89
N LYS A 51 -2.28 -10.06 -29.81
CA LYS A 51 -3.63 -10.07 -29.25
C LYS A 51 -4.02 -8.72 -28.62
N LEU A 52 -3.09 -8.05 -27.95
CA LEU A 52 -3.28 -6.68 -27.46
C LEU A 52 -3.56 -5.69 -28.60
N LEU A 53 -2.75 -5.74 -29.67
CA LEU A 53 -2.89 -4.86 -30.82
C LEU A 53 -4.20 -5.13 -31.59
N HIS A 54 -4.57 -6.39 -31.78
CA HIS A 54 -5.84 -6.78 -32.39
C HIS A 54 -7.04 -6.29 -31.56
N GLN A 55 -7.00 -6.43 -30.23
CA GLN A 55 -8.07 -5.90 -29.37
C GLN A 55 -8.15 -4.37 -29.35
N LEU A 56 -7.09 -3.68 -29.82
CA LEU A 56 -7.05 -2.22 -29.97
C LEU A 56 -7.30 -1.75 -31.41
N GLY A 57 -7.61 -2.67 -32.35
CA GLY A 57 -7.86 -2.36 -33.75
C GLY A 57 -6.62 -1.94 -34.55
N GLN A 58 -5.42 -2.31 -34.08
CA GLN A 58 -4.14 -1.99 -34.71
C GLN A 58 -3.54 -3.23 -35.39
N GLU A 59 -4.18 -3.67 -36.46
CA GLU A 59 -3.72 -4.82 -37.26
C GLU A 59 -2.60 -4.37 -38.22
N GLY A 60 -1.47 -5.10 -38.28
CA GLY A 60 -0.44 -4.91 -39.31
C GLY A 60 0.91 -4.35 -38.87
N GLN A 61 1.21 -4.24 -37.57
CA GLN A 61 2.58 -3.90 -37.12
C GLN A 61 3.48 -5.14 -37.09
N GLU A 62 4.67 -5.05 -37.71
CA GLU A 62 5.70 -6.09 -37.66
C GLU A 62 6.13 -6.38 -36.21
N ASN A 63 6.17 -7.67 -35.87
CA ASN A 63 6.64 -8.14 -34.57
C ASN A 63 8.17 -8.08 -34.52
N GLN A 64 8.71 -7.55 -33.42
CA GLN A 64 10.12 -7.75 -33.09
C GLN A 64 10.31 -9.13 -32.43
N ASP A 65 11.41 -9.82 -32.77
CA ASP A 65 11.68 -11.25 -32.51
C ASP A 65 11.75 -11.69 -31.03
N ARG A 66 11.50 -10.82 -30.05
CA ARG A 66 11.53 -11.16 -28.61
C ARG A 66 10.45 -10.45 -27.83
N CYS A 67 9.21 -10.57 -28.29
CA CYS A 67 8.14 -9.73 -27.82
C CYS A 67 7.45 -10.21 -26.53
N CYS A 68 7.36 -11.52 -26.31
CA CYS A 68 6.71 -12.07 -25.13
C CYS A 68 7.18 -13.51 -24.89
N SER A 69 7.06 -13.96 -23.64
CA SER A 69 7.46 -15.29 -23.18
C SER A 69 6.76 -16.47 -23.86
N VAL A 70 5.81 -16.20 -24.76
CA VAL A 70 5.12 -17.23 -25.56
C VAL A 70 5.88 -17.55 -26.86
N HIS A 71 6.81 -16.69 -27.28
CA HIS A 71 7.68 -16.89 -28.46
C HIS A 71 9.11 -17.27 -28.13
N SER A 72 9.49 -17.32 -26.86
CA SER A 72 10.84 -17.73 -26.45
C SER A 72 10.81 -19.16 -25.93
N ASP A 73 11.42 -20.09 -26.68
CA ASP A 73 11.85 -21.40 -26.18
C ASP A 73 12.96 -21.29 -25.11
N ASP A 74 13.35 -20.07 -24.73
CA ASP A 74 14.19 -19.83 -23.57
C ASP A 74 13.38 -20.01 -22.28
N ASP A 75 13.85 -20.92 -21.42
CA ASP A 75 13.44 -21.24 -20.04
C ASP A 75 13.41 -20.05 -19.03
N SER A 76 13.20 -18.83 -19.51
CA SER A 76 12.87 -17.65 -18.71
C SER A 76 11.36 -17.55 -18.37
N CYS A 77 10.60 -18.57 -18.74
CA CYS A 77 9.26 -18.83 -18.24
C CYS A 77 9.33 -19.32 -16.79
N ILE A 78 9.21 -18.43 -15.81
CA ILE A 78 8.76 -18.82 -14.46
C ILE A 78 7.25 -19.07 -14.51
N PHE A 79 6.82 -20.05 -15.32
CA PHE A 79 5.59 -20.77 -15.06
C PHE A 79 5.93 -21.80 -14.00
N THR A 80 5.85 -21.41 -12.73
CA THR A 80 5.85 -22.39 -11.64
C THR A 80 4.52 -23.13 -11.69
N GLN A 81 4.45 -24.18 -12.53
CA GLN A 81 3.73 -25.37 -12.11
C GLN A 81 4.34 -25.73 -10.75
N VAL A 82 3.49 -25.81 -9.74
CA VAL A 82 3.90 -26.15 -8.37
C VAL A 82 4.30 -27.63 -8.39
N THR A 83 5.51 -27.91 -8.87
CA THR A 83 6.26 -29.10 -8.52
C THR A 83 6.66 -28.94 -7.06
N GLU A 84 6.25 -29.91 -6.27
CA GLU A 84 6.66 -30.26 -4.91
C GLU A 84 7.65 -29.27 -4.28
N GLY A 85 7.11 -28.45 -3.37
CA GLY A 85 7.77 -27.24 -2.92
C GLY A 85 9.11 -27.50 -2.24
N PRO A 86 10.17 -26.75 -2.58
CA PRO A 86 11.29 -26.59 -1.67
C PRO A 86 10.78 -25.87 -0.42
N GLU A 87 11.32 -26.25 0.73
CA GLU A 87 10.91 -25.79 2.07
C GLU A 87 10.41 -24.35 2.06
N ARG A 88 9.16 -24.17 2.50
CA ARG A 88 8.55 -22.86 2.67
C ARG A 88 9.46 -22.00 3.53
N ASN A 89 10.31 -21.20 2.90
CA ASN A 89 10.89 -20.02 3.51
C ASN A 89 9.68 -19.18 3.94
N THR A 90 9.34 -19.32 5.21
CA THR A 90 8.26 -18.61 5.85
C THR A 90 8.61 -17.14 5.72
N LYS A 91 8.05 -16.48 4.70
CA LYS A 91 8.08 -15.02 4.58
C LYS A 91 7.70 -14.51 5.96
N ARG A 92 8.66 -13.92 6.68
CA ARG A 92 8.43 -13.35 8.00
C ARG A 92 7.20 -12.49 7.87
N ARG A 93 6.10 -12.90 8.50
CA ARG A 93 4.87 -12.13 8.52
C ARG A 93 5.27 -10.75 9.01
N LYS A 94 5.00 -9.71 8.21
CA LYS A 94 5.17 -8.33 8.68
C LYS A 94 4.50 -8.23 10.04
N PRO A 95 5.17 -7.68 11.06
CA PRO A 95 4.55 -7.54 12.37
C PRO A 95 3.22 -6.82 12.18
N ARG A 96 2.14 -7.39 12.73
CA ARG A 96 0.85 -6.70 12.75
C ARG A 96 1.09 -5.36 13.43
N LEU A 97 0.92 -4.25 12.70
CA LEU A 97 0.94 -2.93 13.32
C LEU A 97 -0.08 -2.96 14.45
N LYS A 98 0.36 -2.57 15.64
CA LYS A 98 -0.57 -2.36 16.74
C LYS A 98 -1.54 -1.29 16.27
N ARG A 99 -2.83 -1.55 16.37
CA ARG A 99 -3.87 -0.54 16.13
C ARG A 99 -4.35 -0.06 17.49
N ARG A 100 -4.60 1.25 17.60
CA ARG A 100 -5.27 1.81 18.79
C ARG A 100 -6.70 1.28 18.90
N GLN A 101 -7.31 1.49 20.06
CA GLN A 101 -8.72 1.14 20.28
C GLN A 101 -9.61 2.07 19.45
N ASP A 102 -10.68 1.49 18.89
CA ASP A 102 -11.72 2.30 18.28
C ASP A 102 -12.59 2.90 19.39
N THR A 103 -12.36 4.19 19.68
CA THR A 103 -13.07 4.94 20.72
C THR A 103 -14.23 5.77 20.17
N ASN A 104 -14.50 5.74 18.86
CA ASN A 104 -15.45 6.64 18.17
C ASN A 104 -15.20 8.16 18.39
N ASN A 105 -14.06 8.55 18.95
CA ASN A 105 -13.73 9.95 19.24
C ASN A 105 -13.06 10.67 18.04
N GLU A 106 -13.22 10.14 16.82
CA GLU A 106 -12.56 10.65 15.62
C GLU A 106 -13.04 12.06 15.25
N GLU A 107 -14.33 12.34 15.42
CA GLU A 107 -14.90 13.68 15.20
C GLU A 107 -14.41 14.71 16.23
N GLU A 108 -14.26 14.28 17.49
CA GLU A 108 -13.71 15.12 18.55
C GLU A 108 -12.23 15.40 18.29
N LEU A 109 -11.46 14.39 17.88
CA LEU A 109 -10.06 14.55 17.49
C LEU A 109 -9.94 15.56 16.34
N LYS A 110 -10.75 15.42 15.30
CA LYS A 110 -10.78 16.35 14.17
C LYS A 110 -11.06 17.78 14.63
N SER A 111 -12.04 17.97 15.50
CA SER A 111 -12.40 19.29 16.06
C SER A 111 -11.26 19.90 16.89
N GLN A 112 -10.53 19.10 17.67
CA GLN A 112 -9.36 19.57 18.42
C GLN A 112 -8.21 19.94 17.51
N LEU A 113 -7.97 19.18 16.43
CA LEU A 113 -6.92 19.50 15.47
C LEU A 113 -7.21 20.81 14.72
N TYR A 114 -8.48 21.12 14.43
CA TYR A 114 -8.88 22.43 13.91
C TYR A 114 -8.52 23.56 14.88
N ARG A 115 -8.85 23.41 16.17
CA ARG A 115 -8.50 24.40 17.19
C ARG A 115 -7.00 24.62 17.31
N LEU A 116 -6.20 23.55 17.31
CA LEU A 116 -4.73 23.65 17.35
C LEU A 116 -4.18 24.39 16.13
N ARG A 117 -4.70 24.10 14.94
CA ARG A 117 -4.30 24.80 13.72
C ARG A 117 -4.59 26.30 13.82
N ASP A 118 -5.78 26.66 14.27
CA ASP A 118 -6.21 28.05 14.35
C ASP A 118 -5.39 28.80 15.42
N GLN A 119 -5.08 28.17 16.56
CA GLN A 119 -4.16 28.71 17.56
C GLN A 119 -2.74 28.93 17.03
N TRP A 120 -2.19 27.99 16.28
CA TRP A 120 -0.87 28.16 15.68
C TRP A 120 -0.86 29.26 14.62
N TYR A 121 -2.00 29.48 13.96
CA TYR A 121 -2.15 30.51 12.95
C TYR A 121 -2.16 31.91 13.57
N GLU A 122 -2.79 32.08 14.73
CA GLU A 122 -2.74 33.34 15.50
C GLU A 122 -1.30 33.78 15.84
N LEU A 123 -0.38 32.82 15.98
CA LEU A 123 1.04 33.07 16.25
C LEU A 123 1.86 33.44 15.00
N ARG A 124 1.27 33.39 13.81
CA ARG A 124 1.96 33.55 12.51
C ARG A 124 1.30 34.63 11.65
N PRO A 125 1.56 35.92 11.94
CA PRO A 125 1.01 37.04 11.17
C PRO A 125 1.43 37.00 9.69
N GLU A 126 2.51 36.32 9.33
CA GLU A 126 2.93 36.15 7.93
C GLU A 126 1.96 35.32 7.08
N LEU A 127 1.07 34.54 7.70
CA LEU A 127 0.12 33.69 7.00
C LEU A 127 -1.24 34.37 6.73
N VAL A 128 -1.42 35.65 7.06
CA VAL A 128 -2.71 36.36 6.96
C VAL A 128 -3.39 36.23 5.59
N PHE A 129 -2.63 36.27 4.51
CA PHE A 129 -3.17 36.17 3.14
C PHE A 129 -3.50 34.73 2.70
N ILE A 130 -2.92 33.73 3.38
CA ILE A 130 -3.14 32.31 3.10
C ILE A 130 -4.27 31.77 3.99
N GLY A 131 -4.33 32.24 5.23
CA GLY A 131 -5.24 31.74 6.25
C GLY A 131 -4.73 30.49 6.97
N PRO A 132 -5.56 29.88 7.85
CA PRO A 132 -5.18 28.72 8.67
C PRO A 132 -4.70 27.50 7.86
N CYS A 133 -5.17 27.37 6.62
CA CYS A 133 -4.73 26.30 5.72
C CYS A 133 -3.24 26.36 5.37
N GLY A 134 -2.59 27.53 5.54
CA GLY A 134 -1.15 27.71 5.40
C GLY A 134 -0.34 26.96 6.47
N ILE A 135 -0.95 26.62 7.60
CA ILE A 135 -0.36 25.75 8.61
C ILE A 135 -0.62 24.29 8.27
N MET A 136 -1.88 23.95 8.02
CA MET A 136 -2.29 22.59 7.71
C MET A 136 -3.62 22.59 6.97
N SER A 137 -3.66 21.89 5.84
CA SER A 137 -4.87 21.77 5.04
C SER A 137 -5.95 20.93 5.74
N ASP A 138 -7.22 21.20 5.42
CA ASP A 138 -8.36 20.41 5.90
C ASP A 138 -8.24 18.94 5.51
N ASP A 139 -7.72 18.67 4.31
CA ASP A 139 -7.46 17.30 3.84
C ASP A 139 -6.43 16.59 4.70
N THR A 140 -5.42 17.30 5.19
CA THR A 140 -4.41 16.74 6.10
C THR A 140 -5.04 16.43 7.45
N LEU A 141 -5.84 17.33 8.01
CA LEU A 141 -6.59 17.10 9.26
C LEU A 141 -7.50 15.88 9.16
N ASN A 142 -8.24 15.76 8.05
CA ASN A 142 -9.10 14.60 7.78
C ASN A 142 -8.32 13.28 7.69
N ARG A 143 -7.13 13.30 7.09
CA ARG A 143 -6.25 12.12 7.03
C ARG A 143 -5.72 11.73 8.39
N ILE A 144 -5.27 12.69 9.20
CA ILE A 144 -4.81 12.42 10.56
C ILE A 144 -5.94 11.78 11.38
N ALA A 145 -7.16 12.33 11.30
CA ALA A 145 -8.31 11.77 12.01
C ALA A 145 -8.64 10.35 11.54
N LYS A 146 -8.57 10.07 10.23
CA LYS A 146 -8.83 8.73 9.66
C LYS A 146 -7.74 7.71 9.99
N ASP A 147 -6.49 8.13 9.98
CA ASP A 147 -5.32 7.26 10.18
C ASP A 147 -4.86 7.22 11.64
N CYS A 148 -5.58 7.89 12.56
CA CYS A 148 -5.23 8.05 13.96
C CYS A 148 -4.89 6.73 14.67
N HIS A 149 -5.60 5.64 14.32
CA HIS A 149 -5.38 4.30 14.88
C HIS A 149 -4.03 3.67 14.52
N SER A 150 -3.34 4.21 13.53
CA SER A 150 -2.05 3.75 13.04
C SER A 150 -0.88 4.69 13.38
N ILE A 151 -1.19 5.88 13.91
CA ILE A 151 -0.19 6.90 14.24
C ILE A 151 0.21 6.72 15.72
N HIS A 152 1.48 6.38 15.95
CA HIS A 152 2.03 6.19 17.30
C HIS A 152 3.18 7.15 17.60
N THR A 153 3.94 7.53 16.57
CA THR A 153 5.15 8.33 16.70
C THR A 153 5.13 9.54 15.78
N CYS A 154 6.04 10.50 16.02
CA CYS A 154 6.26 11.65 15.14
C CYS A 154 6.68 11.22 13.73
N GLU A 155 7.33 10.06 13.60
CA GLU A 155 7.74 9.51 12.32
C GLU A 155 6.53 9.03 11.52
N ASP A 156 5.58 8.35 12.17
CA ASP A 156 4.33 7.93 11.52
C ASP A 156 3.52 9.14 11.03
N LEU A 157 3.49 10.20 11.85
CA LEU A 157 2.80 11.43 11.51
C LEU A 157 3.44 12.12 10.29
N LYS A 158 4.77 12.11 10.14
CA LYS A 158 5.47 12.65 8.96
C LYS A 158 5.15 11.91 7.66
N LEU A 159 4.66 10.66 7.73
CA LEU A 159 4.23 9.91 6.55
C LEU A 159 2.87 10.39 6.02
N VAL A 160 2.11 11.18 6.79
CA VAL A 160 0.83 11.74 6.38
C VAL A 160 1.05 12.86 5.37
N LYS A 161 0.39 12.75 4.21
CA LYS A 161 0.48 13.75 3.15
C LYS A 161 0.05 15.15 3.64
N GLY A 162 0.94 16.12 3.46
CA GLY A 162 0.72 17.52 3.86
C GLY A 162 1.38 17.90 5.19
N ILE A 163 1.98 16.94 5.90
CA ILE A 163 2.82 17.22 7.08
C ILE A 163 4.27 17.32 6.61
N THR A 164 4.60 18.47 6.03
CA THR A 164 5.98 18.81 5.60
C THR A 164 6.45 20.04 6.36
N ASN A 165 7.64 19.97 6.97
CA ASN A 165 8.30 21.09 7.66
C ASN A 165 7.56 21.64 8.90
N MET A 166 6.73 20.82 9.54
CA MET A 166 6.12 21.17 10.82
C MET A 166 7.15 21.02 11.96
N SER A 167 7.12 21.94 12.92
CA SER A 167 7.99 21.87 14.12
C SER A 167 7.73 20.59 14.91
N ILE A 168 8.78 20.02 15.50
CA ILE A 168 8.69 18.81 16.35
C ILE A 168 7.68 19.01 17.48
N ASN A 169 7.66 20.18 18.11
CA ASN A 169 6.73 20.50 19.19
C ASN A 169 5.25 20.40 18.75
N ASN A 170 4.95 20.80 17.51
CA ASN A 170 3.59 20.72 16.96
C ASN A 170 3.20 19.27 16.66
N LEU A 171 4.15 18.47 16.16
CA LEU A 171 3.95 17.03 15.94
C LEU A 171 3.70 16.29 17.26
N GLU A 172 4.47 16.60 18.30
CA GLU A 172 4.29 16.05 19.65
C GLU A 172 2.93 16.43 20.24
N THR A 173 2.49 17.67 20.03
CA THR A 173 1.17 18.14 20.48
C THR A 173 0.03 17.37 19.80
N ILE A 174 0.16 17.08 18.50
CA ILE A 174 -0.80 16.26 17.76
C ILE A 174 -0.85 14.84 18.35
N ILE A 175 0.30 14.22 18.60
CA ILE A 175 0.37 12.87 19.16
C ILE A 175 -0.22 12.83 20.56
N ALA A 176 0.12 13.78 21.42
CA ALA A 176 -0.46 13.88 22.76
C ALA A 176 -1.98 14.03 22.72
N THR A 177 -2.51 14.75 21.72
CA THR A 177 -3.96 14.88 21.49
C THR A 177 -4.59 13.56 21.06
N ILE A 178 -3.92 12.81 20.17
CA ILE A 178 -4.35 11.47 19.75
C ILE A 178 -4.31 10.51 20.95
N ASP A 179 -3.23 10.49 21.73
CA ASP A 179 -3.07 9.63 22.91
C ASP A 179 -4.16 9.88 23.97
N ARG A 180 -4.56 11.14 24.14
CA ARG A 180 -5.61 11.51 25.09
C ARG A 180 -7.00 11.00 24.66
N LEU A 181 -7.33 11.09 23.38
CA LEU A 181 -8.67 10.77 22.87
C LEU A 181 -8.82 9.31 22.41
N ILE A 182 -7.71 8.72 21.97
CA ILE A 182 -7.62 7.39 21.37
C ILE A 182 -6.40 6.68 21.98
N PRO A 183 -6.47 6.26 23.25
CA PRO A 183 -5.33 5.67 23.94
C PRO A 183 -4.89 4.35 23.29
N GLU A 184 -3.60 4.05 23.41
CA GLU A 184 -3.08 2.77 22.98
C GLU A 184 -3.71 1.64 23.80
N GLN A 185 -4.03 0.52 23.14
CA GLN A 185 -4.43 -0.69 23.86
C GLN A 185 -3.28 -1.11 24.78
N ASN A 186 -3.50 -0.96 26.09
CA ASN A 186 -2.67 -1.53 27.13
C ASN A 186 -2.78 -3.06 27.03
N THR A 187 -2.05 -3.65 26.08
CA THR A 187 -1.83 -5.08 26.03
C THR A 187 -0.97 -5.43 27.24
N LYS A 188 -1.61 -5.62 28.40
CA LYS A 188 -1.05 -6.40 29.49
C LYS A 188 -0.64 -7.71 28.85
N LYS A 189 0.67 -7.87 28.61
CA LYS A 189 1.27 -9.12 28.16
C LYS A 189 0.98 -10.13 29.27
N ASN A 190 -0.16 -10.83 29.18
CA ASN A 190 -0.36 -12.09 29.87
C ASN A 190 0.65 -13.06 29.27
N ARG A 191 1.91 -12.97 29.72
CA ARG A 191 2.88 -14.04 29.61
C ARG A 191 2.28 -15.20 30.39
N ARG A 192 1.46 -16.02 29.73
CA ARG A 192 1.15 -17.34 30.24
C ARG A 192 2.51 -18.01 30.45
N PRO A 193 2.90 -18.38 31.68
CA PRO A 193 4.09 -19.18 31.86
C PRO A 193 3.83 -20.47 31.08
N VAL A 194 4.64 -20.69 30.04
CA VAL A 194 4.69 -21.98 29.38
C VAL A 194 5.24 -22.92 30.45
N LEU A 195 4.37 -23.68 31.12
CA LEU A 195 4.78 -24.89 31.83
C LEU A 195 5.42 -25.78 30.77
N ARG A 196 6.76 -25.72 30.68
CA ARG A 196 7.51 -26.77 30.02
C ARG A 196 7.52 -27.95 30.97
N ASP A 197 7.05 -29.07 30.45
CA ASP A 197 7.16 -30.39 31.04
C ASP A 197 8.55 -30.58 31.67
N VAL A 198 8.56 -30.78 32.98
CA VAL A 198 9.72 -31.27 33.72
C VAL A 198 9.50 -32.78 33.94
N THR A 199 9.42 -33.53 32.84
CA THR A 199 9.57 -34.98 32.88
C THR A 199 10.85 -35.32 32.13
N ASN A 200 11.96 -35.25 32.87
CA ASN A 200 13.18 -36.05 32.76
C ASN A 200 14.34 -35.23 33.31
N LEU A 201 14.65 -35.47 34.58
CA LEU A 201 16.00 -35.46 35.14
C LEU A 201 15.87 -35.81 36.62
N ASN A 202 15.83 -37.10 36.93
CA ASN A 202 16.75 -37.76 37.85
C ASN A 202 16.20 -39.13 38.29
N GLN A 203 17.05 -40.13 38.05
CA GLN A 203 17.15 -41.46 38.69
C GLN A 203 16.18 -42.54 38.25
#